data_AF-A0A972ZRY1-F1
#
_entry.id   AF-A0A972ZRY1-F1
#
_cell.length_a   1.000
_cell.length_b   1.000
_cell.length_c   1.000
_cell.angle_alpha   90.00
_cell.angle_beta   90.00
_cell.angle_gamma   90.00
#
_symmetry.space_group_name_H-M   'P 1'
#
loop_
_entity.id
_entity.type
_entity.pdbx_description
1 polymer ?
#
loop_
_entity_poly.entity_id
_entity_poly.type
_entity_poly.pdbx_seq_one_letter_code
_entity_poly.pdbx_strand_id
1 'polypeptide(L)'
;ASILGLAPGQVIESVIVTVSGVGEIINLSDITAASGTLSPNISQALLDQIGAKLKADQSITATISGSSNYAPMSFNLRLAFDAIVSASPLE
;
A
#
# COMPACT_ATOMS: atom_id res chain seq x y z
N ALA A 1 -15.36 5.62 -3.14
CA ALA A 1 -15.03 6.63 -2.12
C ALA A 1 -14.33 7.79 -2.82
N SER A 2 -14.97 8.96 -2.91
CA SER A 2 -14.31 10.18 -3.40
C SER A 2 -13.15 10.56 -2.48
N ILE A 3 -12.13 11.21 -3.03
CA ILE A 3 -11.06 11.81 -2.22
C ILE A 3 -11.64 13.01 -1.48
N LEU A 4 -12.07 12.78 -0.26
CA LEU A 4 -12.57 13.82 0.63
C LEU A 4 -11.38 14.57 1.23
N GLY A 5 -11.37 15.90 1.08
CA GLY A 5 -10.42 16.77 1.79
C GLY A 5 -9.41 17.52 0.91
N LEU A 6 -9.38 17.31 -0.41
CA LEU A 6 -8.60 18.16 -1.32
C LEU A 6 -9.44 19.33 -1.83
N ALA A 7 -9.00 20.55 -1.57
CA ALA A 7 -9.55 21.78 -2.14
C ALA A 7 -9.04 22.00 -3.58
N PRO A 8 -9.72 22.84 -4.39
CA PRO A 8 -9.23 23.19 -5.73
C PRO A 8 -7.78 23.70 -5.71
N GLY A 9 -6.93 23.15 -6.58
CA GLY A 9 -5.51 23.49 -6.67
C GLY A 9 -4.58 22.67 -5.77
N GLN A 10 -5.13 21.88 -4.84
CA GLN A 10 -4.35 20.95 -4.03
C GLN A 10 -4.15 19.62 -4.78
N VAL A 11 -2.92 19.13 -4.75
CA VAL A 11 -2.51 17.88 -5.40
C VAL A 11 -1.66 17.08 -4.43
N ILE A 12 -2.02 15.81 -4.24
CA ILE A 12 -1.08 14.82 -3.70
C ILE A 12 -0.25 14.36 -4.89
N GLU A 13 1.00 14.80 -4.92
CA GLU A 13 1.91 14.59 -6.04
C GLU A 13 2.33 13.12 -6.11
N SER A 14 2.53 12.48 -4.96
CA SER A 14 2.93 11.08 -4.90
C SER A 14 2.41 10.36 -3.65
N VAL A 15 2.04 9.09 -3.82
CA VAL A 15 1.91 8.09 -2.75
C VAL A 15 2.62 6.83 -3.22
N ILE A 16 3.71 6.50 -2.56
CA ILE A 16 4.55 5.37 -2.91
C ILE A 16 4.58 4.41 -1.72
N VAL A 17 4.39 3.12 -2.00
CA VAL A 17 4.58 2.05 -1.02
C VAL A 17 5.68 1.14 -1.54
N THR A 18 6.73 0.98 -0.75
CA THR A 18 7.82 0.05 -1.03
C THR A 18 7.86 -1.03 0.04
N VAL A 19 8.22 -2.25 -0.37
CA VAL A 19 8.47 -3.37 0.53
C VAL A 19 9.94 -3.73 0.46
N SER A 20 10.61 -3.80 1.62
CA SER A 20 12.02 -4.16 1.70
C SER A 20 12.28 -5.50 1.04
N GLY A 21 13.23 -5.54 0.09
CA GLY A 21 13.61 -6.73 -0.69
C GLY A 21 12.60 -7.20 -1.74
N VAL A 22 11.52 -6.46 -1.99
CA VAL A 22 10.62 -6.65 -3.14
C VAL A 22 10.69 -5.44 -4.07
N GLY A 23 10.63 -4.23 -3.52
CA GLY A 23 10.65 -2.98 -4.28
C GLY A 23 9.35 -2.19 -4.15
N GLU A 24 9.08 -1.34 -5.14
CA GLU A 24 7.86 -0.54 -5.20
C GLU A 24 6.65 -1.41 -5.57
N ILE A 25 5.59 -1.32 -4.77
CA ILE A 25 4.37 -2.13 -4.93
C ILE A 25 3.14 -1.29 -5.26
N ILE A 26 3.18 0.00 -4.91
CA ILE A 26 2.16 0.99 -5.24
C ILE A 26 2.90 2.28 -5.58
N ASN A 27 2.49 2.92 -6.68
CA ASN A 27 2.91 4.25 -7.06
C ASN A 27 1.72 4.98 -7.67
N LEU A 28 1.23 5.97 -6.93
CA LEU A 28 0.12 6.82 -7.35
C LEU A 28 0.65 8.25 -7.44
N SER A 29 0.30 8.95 -8.51
CA SER A 29 0.67 10.35 -8.72
C SER A 29 -0.54 11.20 -9.10
N ASP A 30 -0.35 12.52 -9.05
CA ASP A 30 -1.28 13.51 -9.59
C ASP A 30 -2.72 13.33 -9.09
N ILE A 31 -2.82 13.05 -7.80
CA ILE A 31 -4.09 12.80 -7.13
C ILE A 31 -4.71 14.16 -6.79
N THR A 32 -5.88 14.42 -7.37
CA THR A 32 -6.67 15.64 -7.21
C THR A 32 -8.03 15.33 -6.58
N ALA A 33 -8.78 16.38 -6.24
CA ALA A 33 -10.18 16.25 -5.81
C ALA A 33 -11.08 15.53 -6.83
N ALA A 34 -10.69 15.54 -8.12
CA ALA A 34 -11.42 14.89 -9.21
C ALA A 34 -11.01 13.43 -9.46
N SER A 35 -9.92 12.95 -8.85
CA SER A 35 -9.36 11.61 -9.11
C SER A 35 -10.26 10.45 -8.66
N GLY A 36 -11.43 10.72 -8.07
CA GLY A 36 -12.44 9.71 -7.80
C GLY A 36 -12.01 8.71 -6.72
N THR A 37 -12.25 7.41 -6.94
CA THR A 37 -11.81 6.35 -6.02
C THR A 37 -10.49 5.79 -6.51
N LEU A 38 -9.46 5.81 -5.66
CA LEU A 38 -8.18 5.17 -5.95
C LEU A 38 -8.25 3.69 -5.56
N SER A 39 -8.06 2.82 -6.54
CA SER A 39 -7.97 1.37 -6.35
C SER A 39 -6.61 0.89 -6.89
N PRO A 40 -5.50 1.12 -6.15
CA PRO A 40 -4.19 0.64 -6.58
C PRO A 40 -4.21 -0.88 -6.78
N ASN A 41 -3.76 -1.33 -7.94
CA ASN A 41 -3.66 -2.74 -8.28
C ASN A 41 -2.24 -3.22 -8.01
N ILE A 42 -2.07 -4.16 -7.08
CA ILE A 42 -0.80 -4.83 -6.83
C ILE A 42 -0.79 -6.10 -7.68
N SER A 43 0.24 -6.28 -8.51
CA SER A 43 0.33 -7.46 -9.37
C SER A 43 0.46 -8.75 -8.54
N GLN A 44 -0.09 -9.86 -9.03
CA GLN A 44 0.03 -11.16 -8.37
C GLN A 44 1.49 -11.56 -8.15
N ALA A 45 2.38 -11.26 -9.11
CA ALA A 45 3.80 -11.56 -8.99
C ALA A 45 4.45 -10.83 -7.78
N LEU A 46 4.09 -9.57 -7.54
CA LEU A 46 4.56 -8.84 -6.36
C LEU A 46 3.97 -9.42 -5.07
N LEU A 47 2.68 -9.79 -5.08
CA LEU A 47 2.05 -10.46 -3.93
C LEU A 47 2.72 -11.80 -3.60
N ASP A 48 3.07 -12.59 -4.61
CA ASP A 48 3.79 -13.86 -4.43
C ASP A 48 5.19 -13.64 -3.85
N GLN A 49 5.91 -12.60 -4.32
CA GLN A 49 7.22 -12.22 -3.78
C GLN A 49 7.13 -11.75 -2.33
N ILE A 50 6.12 -10.93 -2.00
CA ILE A 50 5.85 -10.48 -0.62
C ILE A 50 5.51 -11.68 0.26
N GLY A 51 4.66 -12.60 -0.20
CA GLY A 51 4.29 -13.81 0.52
C GLY A 51 5.49 -14.74 0.78
N ALA A 52 6.34 -14.93 -0.22
CA ALA A 52 7.58 -15.68 -0.07
C ALA A 52 8.53 -15.02 0.94
N LYS A 53 8.63 -13.68 0.92
CA LYS A 53 9.44 -12.93 1.87
C LYS A 53 8.90 -13.00 3.30
N LEU A 54 7.58 -12.88 3.48
CA LEU A 54 6.94 -13.09 4.78
C LEU A 54 7.20 -14.50 5.33
N LYS A 55 7.11 -15.52 4.47
CA LYS A 55 7.34 -16.91 4.86
C LYS A 55 8.80 -17.16 5.26
N ALA A 56 9.75 -16.55 4.55
CA ALA A 56 11.18 -16.70 4.81
C ALA A 56 11.63 -15.92 6.05
N ASP A 57 11.28 -14.64 6.13
CA ASP A 57 11.81 -13.72 7.14
C ASP A 57 10.91 -13.60 8.38
N GLN A 58 9.73 -14.23 8.34
CA GLN A 58 8.67 -14.13 9.36
C GLN A 58 8.26 -12.69 9.69
N SER A 59 8.61 -11.75 8.81
CA SER A 59 8.41 -10.32 8.96
C SER A 59 8.44 -9.64 7.59
N ILE A 60 7.72 -8.53 7.47
CA ILE A 60 7.78 -7.63 6.31
C ILE A 60 7.94 -6.21 6.84
N THR A 61 8.81 -5.44 6.19
CA THR A 61 8.90 -3.98 6.38
C THR A 61 8.37 -3.29 5.13
N ALA A 62 7.30 -2.51 5.29
CA ALA A 62 6.75 -1.65 4.25
C ALA A 62 7.00 -0.17 4.61
N THR A 63 7.49 0.60 3.65
CA THR A 63 7.69 2.04 3.77
C THR A 63 6.67 2.75 2.91
N ILE A 64 5.91 3.65 3.54
CA ILE A 64 4.92 4.50 2.87
C ILE A 64 5.52 5.91 2.84
N SER A 65 5.61 6.49 1.66
CA SER A 65 6.04 7.86 1.45
C SER A 65 5.03 8.58 0.57
N GLY A 66 5.01 9.91 0.67
CA GLY A 66 4.19 10.73 -0.20
C GLY A 66 4.54 12.20 -0.06
N SER A 67 4.16 12.96 -1.08
CA SER A 67 4.32 14.42 -1.12
C SER A 67 3.04 15.08 -1.58
N SER A 68 2.84 16.32 -1.14
CA SER A 68 1.76 17.18 -1.60
C SER A 68 2.27 18.59 -1.83
N ASN A 69 1.62 19.31 -2.73
CA ASN A 69 1.99 20.68 -3.08
C ASN A 69 1.53 21.73 -2.04
N TYR A 70 0.83 21.32 -0.99
CA TYR A 70 0.15 22.25 -0.08
C TYR A 70 0.46 22.05 1.40
N ALA A 71 0.48 20.81 1.89
CA ALA A 71 0.61 20.55 3.32
C ALA A 71 1.30 19.20 3.64
N PRO A 72 1.85 19.04 4.86
CA PRO A 72 2.31 17.75 5.35
C PRO A 72 1.20 16.70 5.33
N MET A 73 1.55 15.48 4.95
CA MET A 73 0.61 14.37 4.87
C MET A 73 0.56 13.59 6.18
N SER A 74 -0.65 13.14 6.56
CA SER A 74 -0.85 12.17 7.63
C SER A 74 -1.21 10.82 7.02
N PHE A 75 -0.48 9.77 7.40
CA PHE A 75 -0.73 8.41 6.92
C PHE A 75 -1.45 7.61 8.01
N ASN A 76 -2.61 7.04 7.66
CA ASN A 76 -3.31 6.08 8.51
C ASN A 76 -3.11 4.68 7.93
N LEU A 77 -2.45 3.82 8.70
CA LEU A 77 -2.24 2.43 8.32
C LEU A 77 -3.18 1.53 9.12
N ARG A 78 -4.01 0.76 8.40
CA ARG A 78 -4.80 -0.33 8.98
C ARG A 78 -4.31 -1.65 8.40
N LEU A 79 -3.80 -2.50 9.28
CA LEU A 79 -3.40 -3.86 8.93
C LEU A 79 -4.52 -4.81 9.31
N ALA A 80 -4.92 -5.66 8.38
CA ALA A 80 -5.87 -6.75 8.60
C ALA A 80 -5.22 -8.04 8.09
N PHE A 81 -5.20 -9.07 8.93
CA PHE A 81 -4.64 -10.37 8.59
C PHE A 81 -5.68 -11.44 8.91
N ASP A 82 -6.09 -12.20 7.90
CA ASP A 82 -6.85 -13.42 8.09
C ASP A 82 -5.87 -14.58 8.27
N ALA A 83 -5.93 -15.25 9.42
CA ALA A 83 -5.10 -16.41 9.71
C ALA A 83 -5.96 -17.67 9.61
N ILE A 84 -5.66 -18.53 8.63
CA ILE A 84 -6.24 -19.87 8.54
C ILE A 84 -5.20 -20.86 9.04
N VAL A 85 -5.45 -21.47 10.20
CA VAL A 85 -4.64 -22.58 10.72
C VAL A 85 -5.22 -23.86 10.16
N SER A 86 -4.52 -24.46 9.19
CA SER A 86 -4.81 -25.80 8.70
C SER A 86 -3.82 -26.79 9.32
N ALA A 87 -4.32 -27.68 10.18
CA ALA A 87 -3.55 -28.78 10.73
C ALA A 87 -3.94 -30.07 10.00
N SER A 88 -2.99 -30.69 9.32
CA SER A 88 -3.15 -32.06 8.81
C SER A 88 -2.87 -33.05 9.95
N PRO A 89 -3.55 -34.21 10.00
CA PRO A 89 -3.20 -35.26 10.95
C PRO A 89 -1.74 -35.68 10.76
N LEU A 90 -1.07 -35.96 11.87
CA LEU A 90 0.25 -36.58 11.87
C LEU A 90 0.09 -38.00 11.30
N GLU A 91 0.76 -38.32 10.19
CA GLU A 91 0.92 -39.71 9.73
C GLU A 91 1.86 -40.50 10.66
#